data_AF-A0A829ZZH1-F1
#
_entry.id   AF-A0A829ZZH1-F1
#
_cell.length_a   1.000
_cell.length_b   1.000
_cell.length_c   1.000
_cell.angle_alpha   90.00
_cell.angle_beta   90.00
_cell.angle_gamma   90.00
#
_symmetry.space_group_name_H-M   'P 1'
#
loop_
_entity.id
_entity.type
_entity.pdbx_description
1 polymer ?
#
loop_
_entity_poly.entity_id
_entity_poly.type
_entity_poly.pdbx_seq_one_letter_code
_entity_poly.pdbx_strand_id
1 'polypeptide(L)' 'MHISAGVAGLVGALVLGPRMDYGKLPMPPHNLPMTVMGTALLWFGWFGFNAGSALGASELAVSAFITTNTAAGAAVLG' A
#
# COMPACT_ATOMS: atom_id res chain seq x y z
N MET A 1 -1.91 -0.82 -11.26
CA MET A 1 -0.90 -1.77 -10.74
C MET A 1 -1.41 -2.68 -9.61
N HIS A 2 -2.24 -2.16 -8.69
CA HIS A 2 -2.62 -2.89 -7.47
C HIS A 2 -3.44 -4.17 -7.71
N ILE A 3 -4.42 -4.16 -8.63
CA ILE A 3 -5.26 -5.34 -8.90
C ILE A 3 -4.40 -6.51 -9.40
N SER A 4 -3.54 -6.28 -10.38
CA SER A 4 -2.69 -7.33 -10.94
C SER A 4 -1.74 -7.92 -9.89
N ALA A 5 -1.07 -7.07 -9.11
CA ALA A 5 -0.18 -7.53 -8.04
C ALA A 5 -0.95 -8.26 -6.92
N GLY A 6 -2.15 -7.78 -6.58
CA GLY A 6 -3.02 -8.40 -5.58
C GLY A 6 -3.50 -9.79 -6.00
N VAL A 7 -3.97 -9.95 -7.23
CA VAL A 7 -4.41 -11.25 -7.77
C VAL A 7 -3.22 -12.20 -7.87
N ALA A 8 -2.07 -11.75 -8.38
CA ALA A 8 -0.87 -12.59 -8.46
C ALA A 8 -0.40 -13.04 -7.06
N GLY A 9 -0.39 -12.14 -6.08
CA GLY A 9 -0.04 -12.47 -4.69
C GLY A 9 -1.01 -13.48 -4.06
N LEU A 10 -2.31 -13.34 -4.28
CA LEU A 10 -3.33 -14.29 -3.81
C LEU A 10 -3.13 -15.67 -4.44
N VAL A 11 -3.03 -15.74 -5.77
CA VAL A 11 -2.81 -17.01 -6.47
C VAL A 11 -1.51 -17.66 -6.01
N GLY A 12 -0.43 -16.88 -5.87
CA GLY A 12 0.84 -17.37 -5.34
C GLY A 12 0.72 -17.96 -3.92
N ALA A 13 -0.02 -17.29 -3.03
CA ALA A 13 -0.27 -17.79 -1.68
C ALA A 13 -1.09 -19.10 -1.68
N LEU A 14 -2.07 -19.24 -2.58
CA LEU A 14 -2.88 -20.47 -2.71
C LEU A 14 -2.05 -21.64 -3.26
N VAL A 15 -1.17 -21.38 -4.22
CA VAL A 15 -0.31 -22.40 -4.84
C VAL A 15 0.78 -22.86 -3.87
N LEU A 16 1.40 -21.95 -3.11
CA LEU A 16 2.43 -22.28 -2.13
C LEU A 16 1.85 -22.99 -0.89
N GLY A 17 0.62 -22.66 -0.52
CA GLY A 17 -0.05 -23.19 0.66
C GLY A 17 0.26 -22.39 1.95
N PRO A 18 -0.48 -22.66 3.04
CA PRO A 18 -0.36 -21.92 4.29
C PRO A 18 0.93 -22.27 5.05
N ARG A 19 1.40 -21.33 5.88
CA ARG A 19 2.49 -21.59 6.85
C ARG A 19 2.04 -22.65 7.87
N MET A 20 2.99 -23.44 8.40
CA MET A 20 2.73 -24.61 9.28
C MET A 20 1.75 -24.36 10.43
N ASP A 21 1.88 -23.20 11.08
CA ASP A 21 1.08 -22.79 12.25
C ASP A 21 0.00 -21.74 11.93
N TYR A 22 -0.26 -21.46 10.65
CA TYR A 22 -1.24 -20.47 10.25
C TYR A 22 -2.63 -20.88 10.74
N GLY A 23 -3.28 -20.01 11.52
CA GLY A 23 -4.57 -20.30 12.17
C GLY A 23 -4.48 -21.16 13.44
N LYS A 24 -3.29 -21.66 13.82
CA LYS A 24 -3.06 -22.42 15.05
C LYS A 24 -2.41 -21.58 16.15
N LEU A 25 -1.45 -20.72 15.78
CA LEU A 25 -0.73 -19.83 16.70
C LEU A 25 -0.81 -18.38 16.24
N PRO A 26 -0.82 -17.40 17.17
CA PRO A 26 -0.67 -15.99 16.83
C PRO A 26 0.66 -15.74 16.09
N MET A 27 0.62 -14.97 15.01
CA MET A 27 1.81 -14.57 14.23
C MET A 27 2.02 -13.05 14.30
N PRO A 28 2.34 -12.47 15.47
CA PRO A 28 2.55 -11.04 15.59
C PRO A 28 3.79 -10.59 14.81
N PRO A 29 3.79 -9.37 14.28
CA PRO A 29 4.98 -8.79 13.67
C PRO A 29 6.09 -8.62 14.71
N HIS A 30 7.30 -9.03 14.36
CA HIS A 30 8.47 -8.91 15.25
C HIS A 30 8.92 -7.45 15.47
N ASN A 31 8.62 -6.56 14.52
CA ASN A 31 9.02 -5.15 14.57
C ASN A 31 7.94 -4.25 13.93
N LEU A 32 7.03 -3.76 14.77
CA LEU A 32 6.00 -2.81 14.36
C LEU A 32 6.57 -1.45 13.90
N PRO A 33 7.54 -0.82 14.60
CA PRO A 33 8.14 0.42 14.13
C PRO A 33 8.69 0.35 12.70
N MET A 34 9.34 -0.75 12.32
CA MET A 34 9.84 -0.95 10.96
C MET A 34 8.70 -1.01 9.93
N THR A 35 7.58 -1.64 10.27
CA THR A 35 6.39 -1.68 9.41
C THR A 35 5.81 -0.28 9.20
N VAL A 36 5.70 0.51 10.29
CA VAL A 36 5.22 1.90 10.22
C VAL A 36 6.17 2.77 9.39
N MET A 37 7.49 2.60 9.56
CA MET A 37 8.49 3.30 8.75
C MET A 37 8.35 2.97 7.25
N GLY A 38 8.15 1.69 6.92
CA GLY A 38 7.88 1.26 5.55
C GLY A 38 6.61 1.91 4.97
N THR A 39 5.51 1.93 5.73
CA THR A 39 4.26 2.58 5.32
C THR A 39 4.43 4.09 5.10
N ALA A 40 5.20 4.77 5.96
CA ALA A 40 5.48 6.20 5.80
C ALA A 40 6.27 6.48 4.51
N LEU A 41 7.27 5.66 4.19
CA LEU A 41 8.02 5.76 2.94
C LEU A 41 7.15 5.47 1.71
N LEU A 42 6.27 4.47 1.80
CA LEU A 42 5.30 4.18 0.74
C LEU A 42 4.38 5.37 0.50
N TRP A 43 3.82 5.96 1.55
CA TRP A 43 2.95 7.13 1.43
C TRP A 43 3.68 8.34 0.83
N PHE A 44 4.90 8.63 1.30
CA PHE A 44 5.75 9.69 0.73
C PHE A 44 6.00 9.45 -0.76
N GLY A 45 6.42 8.24 -1.14
CA GLY A 45 6.64 7.89 -2.54
C GLY A 45 5.36 7.93 -3.39
N TRP A 46 4.21 7.69 -2.77
CA TRP A 46 2.91 7.65 -3.47
C TRP A 46 2.48 9.00 -4.02
N PHE A 47 2.92 10.11 -3.43
CA PHE A 47 2.72 11.44 -4.02
C PHE A 47 3.38 11.54 -5.39
N GLY A 48 4.63 11.07 -5.52
CA GLY A 48 5.32 11.00 -6.81
C GLY A 48 4.65 10.01 -7.76
N PHE A 49 4.16 8.88 -7.25
CA PHE A 49 3.45 7.89 -8.06
C PHE A 49 2.15 8.45 -8.67
N ASN A 50 1.30 9.11 -7.88
CA ASN A 50 0.01 9.63 -8.35
C ASN A 50 0.14 11.00 -9.03
N ALA A 51 0.73 12.00 -8.37
CA ALA A 51 0.84 13.35 -8.93
C ALA A 51 1.84 13.40 -10.10
N GLY A 52 2.94 12.64 -10.02
CA GLY A 52 3.92 12.55 -11.10
C GLY A 52 3.40 11.86 -12.36
N SER A 53 2.33 11.05 -12.26
CA SER A 53 1.66 10.46 -13.42
C SER A 53 0.99 11.50 -14.33
N ALA A 54 0.87 12.76 -13.90
CA ALA A 54 0.43 13.87 -14.75
C ALA A 54 1.50 14.34 -15.76
N LEU A 55 2.73 13.80 -15.69
CA LEU A 55 3.85 14.07 -16.62
C LEU A 55 4.30 15.55 -16.68
N GLY A 56 3.88 16.36 -15.72
CA GLY A 56 4.24 17.77 -15.60
C GLY A 56 3.58 18.43 -14.39
N ALA A 57 4.15 19.56 -13.95
CA ALA A 57 3.58 20.37 -12.87
C ALA A 57 2.37 21.15 -13.40
N SER A 58 1.19 20.54 -13.29
CA SER A 58 -0.08 21.04 -13.81
C SER A 58 -1.18 20.99 -12.75
N GLU A 59 -2.34 21.59 -13.05
CA GLU A 59 -3.53 21.50 -12.18
C GLU A 59 -3.94 20.05 -11.90
N LEU A 60 -3.74 19.15 -12.86
CA LEU A 60 -3.99 17.72 -12.69
C LEU A 60 -3.05 17.11 -11.64
N ALA A 61 -1.77 17.50 -11.63
CA ALA A 61 -0.81 17.03 -10.63
C ALA A 61 -1.21 17.52 -9.22
N VAL A 62 -1.64 18.78 -9.09
CA VAL A 62 -2.13 19.35 -7.83
C VAL A 62 -3.38 18.62 -7.34
N SER A 63 -4.36 18.42 -8.22
CA SER A 63 -5.57 17.66 -7.90
C SER A 63 -5.23 16.25 -7.42
N ALA A 64 -4.40 15.52 -8.17
CA ALA A 64 -3.96 14.17 -7.82
C ALA A 64 -3.21 14.12 -6.48
N PHE A 65 -2.39 15.12 -6.17
CA PHE A 65 -1.69 15.22 -4.88
C PHE A 65 -2.68 15.35 -3.71
N ILE A 66 -3.65 16.27 -3.83
CA ILE A 66 -4.66 16.51 -2.80
C ILE A 66 -5.54 15.27 -2.60
N THR A 67 -6.06 14.69 -3.69
CA THR A 67 -6.92 13.50 -3.59
C THR A 67 -6.18 12.29 -3.03
N THR A 68 -4.87 12.16 -3.29
CA THR A 68 -4.05 11.09 -2.71
C THR A 68 -4.00 11.19 -1.19
N ASN A 69 -3.76 12.39 -0.66
CA ASN A 69 -3.74 12.61 0.79
C ASN A 69 -5.12 12.41 1.41
N THR A 70 -6.17 12.98 0.81
CA THR A 70 -7.54 12.89 1.33
C THR A 70 -8.04 11.45 1.34
N ALA A 71 -7.82 10.69 0.26
CA ALA A 71 -8.23 9.29 0.18
C ALA A 71 -7.48 8.41 1.20
N ALA A 72 -6.17 8.63 1.38
CA ALA A 72 -5.39 7.92 2.38
C ALA A 72 -5.88 8.22 3.81
N GLY A 73 -6.13 9.50 4.13
CA GLY A 73 -6.69 9.90 5.42
C GLY A 73 -8.08 9.31 5.68
N ALA A 74 -8.95 9.32 4.67
CA ALA A 74 -10.28 8.70 4.77
C ALA A 74 -10.21 7.19 5.02
N ALA A 75 -9.31 6.47 4.33
CA ALA A 75 -9.14 5.03 4.49
C ALA A 75 -8.55 4.61 5.84
N VAL A 76 -7.83 5.50 6.53
CA VAL A 76 -7.34 5.25 7.90
C VAL A 76 -8.45 5.46 8.95
N LEU A 77 -9.37 6.39 8.69
CA LEU A 77 -10.42 6.77 9.64
C LEU A 77 -11.72 5.96 9.50
N GLY A 78 -12.06 5.51 8.29
CA GLY A 78 -13.25 4.70 8.01
C GLY A 78 -13.00 3.22 8.20
#